data_AF-A0A3P7VZ48-F1
#
_entry.id   AF-A0A3P7VZ48-F1
#
_cell.length_a   1.000
_cell.length_b   1.000
_cell.length_c   1.000
_cell.angle_alpha   90.00
_cell.angle_beta   90.00
_cell.angle_gamma   90.00
#
_symmetry.space_group_name_H-M   'P 1'
#
loop_
_entity.id
_entity.type
_entity.pdbx_description
1 polymer ?
#
loop_
_entity_poly.entity_id
_entity_poly.type
_entity_poly.pdbx_seq_one_letter_code
_entity_poly.pdbx_strand_id
1 'polypeptide(L)'
;MIASFPETIANPALLKPIRSESQAVELLKKIKEAEPVVKEYCKRLAAEMEDRRSLQQLLPEYFGFLKASAVRNDEMLRSVREKVEKLEQEKTSVKEHFDSLPDLADLPASALPPLPSLGELFKSGKNENEDNVEVEKHDE
;
A
#
# COMPACT_ATOMS: atom_id res chain seq x y z
N MET A 1 20.85 -31.37 27.73
CA MET A 1 22.02 -30.65 28.27
C MET A 1 21.75 -30.05 29.64
N ILE A 2 20.74 -29.17 29.85
CA ILE A 2 20.37 -28.76 31.22
C ILE A 2 19.46 -29.79 31.90
N ALA A 3 18.44 -30.29 31.19
CA ALA A 3 17.51 -31.31 31.70
C ALA A 3 18.14 -32.67 32.04
N SER A 4 19.42 -32.88 31.69
CA SER A 4 20.17 -34.11 31.99
C SER A 4 20.91 -34.04 33.33
N PHE A 5 20.98 -32.87 33.97
CA PHE A 5 21.61 -32.76 35.30
C PHE A 5 20.69 -33.34 36.38
N PRO A 6 21.25 -34.03 37.39
CA PRO A 6 20.45 -34.64 38.45
C PRO A 6 19.87 -33.58 39.38
N GLU A 7 18.67 -33.80 39.90
CA GLU A 7 17.99 -32.84 40.80
C GLU A 7 18.80 -32.47 42.05
N THR A 8 19.71 -33.35 42.47
CA THR A 8 20.63 -33.14 43.60
C THR A 8 21.52 -31.92 43.47
N ILE A 9 21.77 -31.39 42.26
CA ILE A 9 22.56 -30.17 42.09
C ILE A 9 21.75 -28.89 42.39
N ALA A 10 20.42 -28.97 42.38
CA ALA A 10 19.53 -27.82 42.47
C ALA A 10 18.66 -27.82 43.74
N ASN A 11 18.50 -28.97 44.39
CA ASN A 11 17.64 -29.13 45.56
C ASN A 11 18.45 -29.36 46.85
N PRO A 12 18.58 -28.35 47.73
CA PRO A 12 19.33 -28.47 48.99
C PRO A 12 18.80 -29.54 49.95
N ALA A 13 17.52 -29.93 49.84
CA ALA A 13 16.95 -30.99 50.67
C ALA A 13 17.59 -32.36 50.41
N LEU A 14 18.17 -32.55 49.22
CA LEU A 14 18.86 -33.77 48.79
C LEU A 14 20.32 -33.84 49.26
N LEU A 15 20.78 -32.91 50.09
CA LEU A 15 22.12 -32.98 50.71
C LEU A 15 22.17 -33.92 51.92
N LYS A 16 21.04 -34.17 52.59
CA LYS A 16 20.93 -35.03 53.79
C LYS A 16 21.51 -36.45 53.63
N PRO A 17 21.41 -37.12 52.47
CA PRO A 17 21.96 -38.46 52.26
C PRO A 17 23.49 -38.49 52.05
N ILE A 18 24.15 -37.34 51.88
CA ILE A 18 25.60 -37.27 51.64
C ILE A 18 26.32 -37.52 52.96
N ARG A 19 27.07 -38.63 53.03
CA ARG A 19 27.73 -39.08 54.27
C ARG A 19 29.25 -39.17 54.16
N SER A 20 29.81 -38.99 52.97
CA SER A 20 31.26 -39.00 52.76
C SER A 20 31.74 -37.74 52.03
N GLU A 21 32.98 -37.37 52.31
CA GLU A 21 33.68 -36.29 51.60
C GLU A 21 33.74 -36.57 50.09
N SER A 22 33.97 -37.82 49.68
CA SER A 22 33.99 -38.21 48.27
C SER A 22 32.68 -37.90 47.54
N GLN A 23 31.53 -38.20 48.16
CA GLN A 23 30.21 -37.91 47.59
C GLN A 23 29.97 -36.39 47.47
N ALA A 24 30.43 -35.62 48.45
CA ALA A 24 30.35 -34.16 48.42
C ALA A 24 31.21 -33.56 47.29
N VAL A 25 32.43 -34.08 47.09
CA VAL A 25 33.34 -33.64 46.01
C VAL A 25 32.77 -33.96 44.63
N GLU A 26 32.18 -35.15 44.45
CA GLU A 26 31.51 -35.51 43.19
C GLU A 26 30.31 -34.62 42.89
N LEU A 27 29.49 -34.30 43.90
CA LEU A 27 28.36 -33.39 43.72
C LEU A 27 28.85 -31.98 43.36
N LEU A 28 29.87 -31.48 44.06
CA LEU A 28 30.48 -30.17 43.76
C LEU A 28 31.01 -30.11 42.33
N LYS A 29 31.61 -31.20 41.82
CA LYS A 29 32.06 -31.28 40.42
C LYS A 29 30.89 -31.11 39.46
N LYS A 30 29.78 -31.82 39.68
CA LYS A 30 28.56 -31.70 38.84
C LYS A 30 27.94 -30.31 38.92
N ILE A 31 27.93 -29.67 40.09
CA ILE A 31 27.46 -28.29 40.25
C ILE A 31 28.33 -27.33 39.42
N LYS A 32 29.66 -27.45 39.51
CA LYS A 32 30.60 -26.62 38.76
C LYS A 32 30.50 -26.82 37.24
N GLU A 33 30.16 -28.03 36.80
CA GLU A 33 29.89 -28.31 35.38
C GLU A 33 28.56 -27.69 34.91
N ALA A 34 27.53 -27.70 35.76
CA ALA A 34 26.19 -27.21 35.40
C ALA A 34 26.05 -25.69 35.46
N GLU A 35 26.71 -25.02 36.42
CA GLU A 35 26.62 -23.58 36.64
C GLU A 35 26.84 -22.74 35.37
N PRO A 36 27.97 -22.88 34.62
CA PRO A 36 28.21 -22.05 33.44
C PRO A 36 27.19 -22.29 32.33
N VAL A 37 26.71 -23.54 32.18
CA VAL A 37 25.73 -23.93 31.15
C VAL A 37 24.38 -23.27 31.43
N VAL A 38 23.92 -23.29 32.68
CA VAL A 38 22.65 -22.66 33.07
C VAL A 38 22.75 -21.15 32.96
N LYS A 39 23.85 -20.55 33.43
CA LYS A 39 24.08 -19.11 33.36
C LYS A 39 24.03 -18.60 31.92
N GLU A 40 24.73 -19.28 31.00
CA GLU A 40 24.75 -18.90 29.59
C GLU A 40 23.37 -19.07 28.93
N TYR A 41 22.66 -20.16 29.27
CA TYR A 41 21.30 -20.35 28.78
C TYR A 41 20.34 -19.25 29.27
N CYS A 42 20.38 -18.89 30.56
CA CYS A 42 19.56 -17.81 31.10
C CYS A 42 19.86 -16.47 30.43
N LYS A 43 21.13 -16.16 30.14
CA LYS A 43 21.52 -14.96 29.41
C LYS A 43 20.94 -14.94 28.00
N ARG A 44 21.08 -16.05 27.25
CA ARG A 44 20.51 -16.19 25.90
C ARG A 44 18.99 -16.08 25.91
N LEU A 45 18.34 -16.72 26.89
CA LEU A 45 16.89 -16.67 27.04
C LEU A 45 16.41 -15.25 27.34
N ALA A 46 17.12 -14.51 28.20
CA ALA A 46 16.79 -13.12 28.49
C ALA A 46 16.88 -12.23 27.25
N ALA A 47 17.93 -12.39 26.43
CA ALA A 47 18.07 -11.68 25.16
C ALA A 47 16.93 -12.01 24.19
N GLU A 48 16.66 -13.29 23.96
CA GLU A 48 15.57 -13.76 23.09
C GLU A 48 14.19 -13.24 23.55
N MET A 49 13.94 -13.16 24.86
CA MET A 49 12.69 -12.63 25.40
C MET A 49 12.54 -11.12 25.14
N GLU A 50 13.64 -10.36 25.17
CA GLU A 50 13.61 -8.93 24.85
C GLU A 50 13.40 -8.70 23.34
N ASP A 51 14.03 -9.52 22.50
CA ASP A 51 13.82 -9.48 21.04
C ASP A 51 12.36 -9.80 20.69
N ARG A 52 11.76 -10.80 21.36
CA ARG A 52 10.33 -11.14 21.20
C ARG A 52 9.41 -10.01 21.62
N ARG A 53 9.72 -9.33 22.72
CA ARG A 53 8.93 -8.18 23.18
C ARG A 53 9.00 -7.03 22.17
N SER A 54 10.19 -6.74 21.65
CA SER A 54 10.40 -5.74 20.61
C SER A 54 9.59 -6.07 19.35
N LEU A 55 9.63 -7.32 18.90
CA LEU A 55 8.86 -7.77 17.74
C LEU A 55 7.34 -7.67 17.97
N GLN A 56 6.87 -8.04 19.16
CA GLN A 56 5.45 -7.92 19.53
C GLN A 56 4.95 -6.48 19.50
N GLN A 57 5.81 -5.50 19.80
CA GLN A 57 5.47 -4.08 19.70
C GLN A 57 5.46 -3.59 18.25
N LEU A 58 6.38 -4.08 17.41
CA LEU A 58 6.50 -3.65 16.01
C LEU A 58 5.42 -4.23 15.09
N LEU A 59 4.98 -5.46 15.34
CA LEU A 59 4.02 -6.17 14.48
C LEU A 59 2.68 -5.43 14.29
N PRO A 60 2.03 -4.87 15.34
CA PRO A 60 0.81 -4.08 15.18
C PRO A 60 0.99 -2.86 14.29
N GLU A 61 2.10 -2.13 14.42
CA GLU A 61 2.40 -0.96 13.59
C GLU A 61 2.58 -1.36 12.13
N TYR A 62 3.34 -2.43 11.89
CA TYR A 62 3.54 -2.97 10.55
C TYR A 62 2.23 -3.46 9.92
N PHE A 63 1.36 -4.13 10.70
CA PHE A 63 0.03 -4.52 10.25
C PHE A 63 -0.84 -3.31 9.89
N GLY A 64 -0.81 -2.26 10.70
CA GLY A 64 -1.48 -1.00 10.42
C GLY A 64 -1.02 -0.37 9.10
N PHE A 65 0.31 -0.34 8.88
CA PHE A 65 0.90 0.12 7.62
C PHE A 65 0.42 -0.71 6.42
N LEU A 66 0.44 -2.05 6.52
CA LEU A 66 -0.01 -2.92 5.44
C LEU A 66 -1.47 -2.69 5.09
N LYS A 67 -2.34 -2.54 6.11
CA LYS A 67 -3.76 -2.27 5.89
C LYS A 67 -3.99 -0.93 5.18
N ALA A 68 -3.30 0.13 5.62
CA ALA A 68 -3.39 1.44 4.96
C ALA A 68 -2.84 1.40 3.52
N SER A 69 -1.76 0.65 3.29
CA SER A 69 -1.18 0.45 1.96
C SER A 69 -2.14 -0.28 1.02
N ALA A 70 -2.83 -1.32 1.51
CA ALA A 70 -3.82 -2.06 0.73
C ALA A 70 -4.97 -1.15 0.28
N VAL A 71 -5.54 -0.36 1.20
CA VAL A 71 -6.61 0.61 0.88
C VAL A 71 -6.16 1.59 -0.20
N ARG A 72 -4.96 2.18 -0.06
CA ARG A 72 -4.40 3.11 -1.05
C ARG A 72 -4.23 2.45 -2.42
N ASN A 73 -3.75 1.21 -2.45
CA ASN A 73 -3.55 0.48 -3.70
C ASN A 73 -4.89 0.17 -4.38
N ASP A 74 -5.92 -0.19 -3.61
CA ASP A 74 -7.26 -0.44 -4.13
C ASP A 74 -7.89 0.84 -4.72
N GLU A 75 -7.72 1.98 -4.05
CA GLU A 75 -8.16 3.29 -4.56
C GLU A 75 -7.44 3.67 -5.86
N MET A 76 -6.12 3.52 -5.90
CA MET A 76 -5.32 3.76 -7.09
C MET A 76 -5.76 2.87 -8.25
N LEU A 77 -5.98 1.58 -7.99
CA LEU A 77 -6.43 0.62 -8.98
C LEU A 77 -7.82 0.96 -9.52
N ARG A 78 -8.76 1.39 -8.65
CA ARG A 78 -10.07 1.89 -9.08
C ARG A 78 -9.93 3.10 -10.01
N SER A 79 -9.16 4.12 -9.61
CA SER A 79 -8.93 5.32 -10.44
C SER A 79 -8.30 4.97 -11.80
N VAL A 80 -7.36 4.03 -11.85
CA VAL A 80 -6.76 3.60 -13.13
C VAL A 80 -7.80 2.91 -14.01
N ARG A 81 -8.65 2.05 -13.45
CA ARG A 81 -9.73 1.39 -14.22
C ARG A 81 -10.72 2.39 -14.80
N GLU A 82 -11.15 3.38 -14.01
CA GLU A 82 -12.04 4.45 -14.48
C GLU A 82 -11.41 5.24 -15.64
N LYS A 83 -10.10 5.54 -15.55
CA LYS A 83 -9.38 6.21 -16.66
C LYS A 83 -9.32 5.35 -17.91
N VAL A 84 -9.07 4.04 -17.77
CA VAL A 84 -9.03 3.12 -18.91
C VAL A 84 -10.40 3.04 -19.57
N GLU A 85 -11.47 2.94 -18.80
CA GLU A 85 -12.84 2.92 -19.34
C GLU A 85 -13.15 4.21 -20.12
N LYS A 86 -12.81 5.37 -19.56
CA LYS A 86 -12.98 6.65 -20.23
C LYS A 86 -12.21 6.73 -21.55
N LEU A 87 -10.96 6.26 -21.58
CA LEU A 87 -10.15 6.24 -22.79
C LEU A 87 -10.72 5.31 -23.87
N GLU A 88 -11.28 4.17 -23.50
CA GLU A 88 -11.94 3.28 -24.48
C GLU A 88 -13.23 3.91 -25.03
N GLN A 89 -14.00 4.62 -24.21
CA GLN A 89 -15.16 5.39 -24.68
C GLN A 89 -14.75 6.50 -25.65
N GLU A 90 -13.74 7.32 -25.28
CA GLU A 90 -13.20 8.38 -26.14
C GLU A 90 -12.66 7.81 -27.45
N LYS A 91 -11.90 6.71 -27.42
CA LYS A 91 -11.39 6.03 -28.61
C LYS A 91 -12.51 5.55 -29.53
N THR A 92 -13.60 5.02 -28.97
CA THR A 92 -14.77 4.57 -29.75
C THR A 92 -15.45 5.76 -30.40
N SER A 93 -15.69 6.83 -29.64
CA SER A 93 -16.30 8.06 -30.15
C SER A 93 -15.44 8.74 -31.23
N VAL A 94 -14.11 8.79 -31.05
CA VAL A 94 -13.19 9.33 -32.06
C VAL A 94 -13.24 8.50 -33.34
N LYS A 95 -13.32 7.17 -33.24
CA LYS A 95 -13.44 6.30 -34.41
C LYS A 95 -14.76 6.53 -35.16
N GLU A 96 -15.88 6.56 -34.45
CA GLU A 96 -17.20 6.85 -35.04
C GLU A 96 -17.23 8.25 -35.69
N HIS A 97 -16.63 9.25 -35.04
CA HIS A 97 -16.52 10.59 -35.58
C HIS A 97 -15.64 10.62 -36.82
N PHE A 98 -14.49 9.95 -36.80
CA PHE A 98 -13.59 9.83 -37.95
C PHE A 98 -14.30 9.16 -39.14
N ASP A 99 -14.98 8.04 -38.91
CA ASP A 99 -15.73 7.30 -39.94
C ASP A 99 -16.92 8.12 -40.51
N SER A 100 -17.45 9.09 -39.75
CA SER A 100 -18.52 9.98 -40.20
C SER A 100 -18.06 11.15 -41.07
N LEU A 101 -16.75 11.43 -41.10
CA LEU A 101 -16.19 12.53 -41.90
C LEU A 101 -15.96 12.07 -43.34
N PRO A 102 -16.36 12.86 -44.35
CA PRO A 102 -16.08 12.53 -45.74
C PRO A 102 -14.58 12.64 -46.01
N ASP A 103 -14.03 11.65 -46.73
CA ASP A 103 -12.65 11.75 -47.21
C ASP A 103 -12.56 12.83 -48.28
N LEU A 104 -11.82 13.90 -47.97
CA LEU A 104 -11.64 15.06 -48.84
C LEU A 104 -10.83 14.73 -50.10
N ALA A 105 -10.12 13.59 -50.13
CA ALA A 105 -9.40 13.12 -51.31
C ALA A 105 -10.34 12.59 -52.42
N ASP A 106 -11.54 12.13 -52.05
CA ASP A 106 -12.52 11.52 -52.97
C ASP A 106 -13.59 12.50 -53.47
N LEU A 107 -13.60 13.74 -52.97
CA LEU A 107 -14.56 14.77 -53.38
C LEU A 107 -14.13 15.42 -54.70
N PRO A 108 -14.97 15.42 -55.76
CA PRO A 108 -14.68 16.17 -56.97
C PRO A 108 -14.65 17.67 -56.63
N ALA A 109 -13.70 18.41 -57.21
CA ALA A 109 -13.52 19.85 -56.95
C ALA A 109 -14.78 20.71 -57.22
N SER A 110 -15.80 20.16 -57.90
CA SER A 110 -17.10 20.77 -58.17
C SER A 110 -18.17 20.55 -57.09
N ALA A 111 -17.94 19.69 -56.10
CA ALA A 111 -18.91 19.37 -55.04
C ALA A 111 -18.81 20.27 -53.81
N LEU A 112 -17.76 21.08 -53.71
CA LEU A 112 -17.62 22.10 -52.66
C LEU A 112 -18.28 23.40 -53.13
N PRO A 113 -19.25 23.97 -52.40
CA PRO A 113 -19.76 25.30 -52.72
C PRO A 113 -18.57 26.28 -52.72
N PRO A 114 -18.53 27.25 -53.66
CA PRO A 114 -17.45 28.23 -53.71
C PRO A 114 -17.35 28.91 -52.34
N LEU A 115 -16.12 29.12 -51.86
CA LEU A 115 -15.93 29.80 -50.59
C LEU A 115 -16.71 31.12 -50.61
N PRO A 116 -17.50 31.41 -49.56
CA PRO A 116 -18.20 32.68 -49.45
C PRO A 116 -17.22 33.82 -49.68
N SER A 117 -17.66 34.83 -50.42
CA SER A 117 -16.83 36.00 -50.68
C SER A 117 -16.45 36.67 -49.36
N LEU A 118 -15.30 37.35 -49.31
CA LEU A 118 -14.89 38.12 -48.12
C LEU A 118 -16.03 39.06 -47.65
N GLY A 119 -16.81 39.62 -48.58
CA GLY A 119 -17.96 40.46 -48.25
C GLY A 119 -19.17 39.74 -47.62
N GLU A 120 -19.30 38.42 -47.76
CA GLU A 120 -20.33 37.60 -47.12
C GLU A 120 -19.90 37.14 -45.73
N LEU A 121 -18.60 36.84 -45.56
CA LEU A 121 -18.03 36.38 -44.28
C LEU A 121 -18.20 37.39 -43.14
N PHE A 122 -18.11 38.69 -43.46
CA PHE A 122 -18.21 39.76 -42.47
C PHE A 122 -19.64 40.29 -42.27
N LYS A 123 -20.65 39.73 -42.94
CA LYS A 123 -22.06 40.11 -42.76
C LYS A 123 -22.80 39.23 -41.76
N SER A 124 -22.45 37.95 -41.66
CA SER A 124 -23.09 37.03 -40.72
C SER A 124 -22.80 37.33 -39.25
N GLY A 125 -21.64 37.93 -38.94
CA GLY A 125 -21.28 38.32 -37.57
C GLY A 125 -21.95 39.60 -37.04
N LYS A 126 -22.79 40.28 -37.86
CA LYS A 126 -23.39 41.57 -37.47
C LYS A 126 -24.88 41.49 -37.11
N ASN A 127 -25.54 40.36 -37.36
CA ASN A 127 -26.99 40.24 -37.18
C ASN A 127 -27.43 39.55 -35.88
N GLU A 128 -26.50 39.05 -35.05
CA GLU A 128 -26.88 38.35 -33.80
C GLU A 128 -26.98 39.28 -32.57
N ASN A 129 -26.72 40.58 -32.69
CA ASN A 129 -26.62 41.50 -31.55
C ASN A 129 -27.66 42.64 -31.50
N GLU A 130 -28.66 42.71 -32.39
CA GLU A 130 -29.60 43.86 -32.43
C GLU A 130 -31.05 43.58 -31.95
N ASP A 131 -31.45 42.34 -31.69
CA ASP A 131 -32.86 42.02 -31.37
C ASP A 131 -33.17 41.64 -29.91
N ASN A 132 -32.28 41.89 -28.94
CA ASN A 132 -32.61 41.60 -27.54
C ASN A 132 -32.12 42.66 -26.54
N VAL A 133 -32.66 43.87 -26.65
CA VAL A 133 -32.72 44.83 -25.53
C VAL A 133 -34.13 45.40 -25.45
N GLU A 134 -35.11 44.58 -25.08
CA GLU A 134 -36.30 45.10 -24.42
C GLU A 134 -35.97 45.37 -22.95
N VAL A 135 -36.14 46.63 -22.60
CA VAL A 135 -35.75 47.27 -21.35
C VAL A 135 -36.76 46.92 -20.25
N GLU A 136 -36.40 46.06 -19.30
CA GLU A 136 -37.06 46.05 -17.99
C GLU A 136 -36.57 47.27 -17.19
N LYS A 137 -37.40 48.32 -17.14
CA LYS A 137 -37.30 49.36 -16.12
C LYS A 137 -38.05 48.90 -14.88
N HIS A 138 -37.29 48.60 -13.85
CA HIS A 138 -37.74 48.53 -12.47
C HIS A 138 -37.89 49.97 -11.96
N ASP A 139 -39.11 50.40 -11.67
CA ASP A 139 -39.39 51.58 -10.84
C ASP A 139 -39.82 51.11 -9.44
N GLU A 140 -39.58 52.01 -8.49
CA GLU A 140 -39.58 51.96 -7.01
C GLU A 140 -40.75 51.27 -6.29
#